data_AF-A0A382UMM2-F1
#
_entry.id   AF-A0A382UMM2-F1
#
_cell.length_a   1.000
_cell.length_b   1.000
_cell.length_c   1.000
_cell.angle_alpha   90.00
_cell.angle_beta   90.00
_cell.angle_gamma   90.00
#
_symmetry.space_group_name_H-M   'P 1'
#
loop_
_entity.id
_entity.type
_entity.pdbx_description
1 polymer ?
#
loop_
_entity_poly.entity_id
_entity_poly.type
_entity_poly.pdbx_seq_one_letter_code
_entity_poly.pdbx_strand_id
1 'polypeptide(L)'
;MKKKIHAIYKKSYKIFIGTNIGRYGIVRKLSRFLNSNLKPDWVEIEGEKMYLDEVDALCLSINGIHEKLVTNLIKKEIHSGDVVLDIGAHIGYYTLQFANLVGSTGKVYAFEPEPKNFELLKKNVQINKHDNVVLIQKIVSDKVGIVEFFISKFDSIGNKL
;
A
#
# COMPACT_ATOMS: atom_id res chain seq x y z
N MET A 1 5.00 -15.08 -10.30
CA MET A 1 4.46 -14.66 -11.62
C MET A 1 5.61 -14.56 -12.63
N LYS A 2 5.46 -15.05 -13.87
CA LYS A 2 6.56 -14.98 -14.88
C LYS A 2 6.87 -13.51 -15.20
N LYS A 3 8.12 -13.05 -15.03
CA LYS A 3 8.55 -11.64 -15.28
C LYS A 3 8.03 -11.05 -16.61
N LYS A 4 7.95 -11.87 -17.67
CA LYS A 4 7.40 -11.49 -18.97
C LYS A 4 5.90 -11.11 -18.93
N ILE A 5 5.09 -11.83 -18.15
CA ILE A 5 3.64 -11.55 -18.01
C ILE A 5 3.42 -10.22 -17.29
N HIS A 6 4.20 -9.97 -16.23
CA HIS A 6 4.15 -8.69 -15.51
C HIS A 6 4.53 -7.50 -16.41
N ALA A 7 5.56 -7.65 -17.25
CA ALA A 7 5.98 -6.62 -18.19
C ALA A 7 4.89 -6.29 -19.23
N ILE A 8 4.17 -7.31 -19.72
CA ILE A 8 3.03 -7.13 -20.63
C ILE A 8 1.90 -6.38 -19.92
N TYR A 9 1.56 -6.76 -18.68
CA TYR A 9 0.57 -6.06 -17.86
C TYR A 9 0.94 -4.59 -17.63
N LYS A 10 2.18 -4.30 -17.26
CA LYS A 10 2.67 -2.91 -17.10
C LYS A 10 2.55 -2.10 -18.38
N LYS A 11 2.93 -2.69 -19.52
CA LYS A 11 2.90 -2.01 -20.82
C LYS A 11 1.47 -1.72 -21.26
N SER A 12 0.55 -2.67 -21.11
CA SER A 12 -0.86 -2.46 -21.47
C SER A 12 -1.52 -1.42 -20.58
N TYR A 13 -1.30 -1.48 -19.27
CA TYR A 13 -1.89 -0.55 -18.31
C TYR A 13 -1.44 0.91 -18.53
N LYS A 14 -0.16 1.14 -18.84
CA LYS A 14 0.36 2.48 -19.20
C LYS A 14 -0.26 3.07 -20.47
N ILE A 15 -0.76 2.24 -21.40
CA ILE A 15 -1.49 2.73 -22.58
C ILE A 15 -2.88 3.22 -22.18
N PHE A 16 -3.49 2.60 -21.16
CA PHE A 16 -4.82 2.96 -20.70
C PHE A 16 -4.83 4.19 -19.78
N ILE A 17 -3.81 4.36 -18.93
CA ILE A 17 -3.68 5.51 -18.04
C ILE A 17 -3.12 6.73 -18.80
N GLY A 18 -3.76 7.89 -18.60
CA GLY A 18 -3.30 9.18 -19.15
C GLY A 18 -3.73 9.48 -20.59
N THR A 19 -4.32 8.52 -21.31
CA THR A 19 -4.69 8.68 -22.73
C THR A 19 -6.16 9.07 -22.96
N ASN A 20 -6.95 9.35 -21.92
CA ASN A 20 -8.42 9.57 -21.96
C ASN A 20 -9.24 8.43 -22.62
N ILE A 21 -8.59 7.40 -23.16
CA ILE A 21 -9.21 6.25 -23.83
C ILE A 21 -10.01 5.39 -22.83
N GLY A 22 -9.71 5.49 -21.53
CA GLY A 22 -10.49 4.87 -20.45
C GLY A 22 -11.98 5.26 -20.41
N ARG A 23 -12.39 6.36 -21.07
CA ARG A 23 -13.81 6.76 -21.18
C ARG A 23 -14.64 5.81 -22.04
N TYR A 24 -14.00 5.06 -22.94
CA TYR A 24 -14.71 4.13 -23.82
C TYR A 24 -15.03 2.81 -23.10
N GLY A 25 -16.29 2.38 -23.16
CA GLY A 25 -16.76 1.21 -22.43
C GLY A 25 -16.00 -0.09 -22.71
N ILE A 26 -15.54 -0.28 -23.96
CA ILE A 26 -14.76 -1.46 -24.36
C ILE A 26 -13.38 -1.50 -23.72
N VAL A 27 -12.73 -0.34 -23.63
CA VAL A 27 -11.43 -0.16 -22.98
C VAL A 27 -11.56 -0.46 -21.50
N ARG A 28 -12.62 0.07 -20.86
CA ARG A 28 -12.90 -0.18 -19.44
C ARG A 28 -13.21 -1.66 -19.14
N LYS A 29 -13.83 -2.39 -20.08
CA LYS A 29 -14.03 -3.84 -19.96
C LYS A 29 -12.71 -4.59 -20.09
N LEU A 30 -11.89 -4.23 -21.08
CA LEU A 30 -10.58 -4.83 -21.30
C LEU A 30 -9.63 -4.56 -20.12
N SER A 31 -9.58 -3.34 -19.59
CA SER A 31 -8.75 -3.01 -18.43
C SER A 31 -9.16 -3.81 -17.20
N ARG A 32 -10.46 -3.97 -16.95
CA ARG A 32 -10.98 -4.84 -15.88
C ARG A 32 -10.57 -6.29 -16.07
N PHE A 33 -10.69 -6.83 -17.28
CA PHE A 33 -10.28 -8.19 -17.58
C PHE A 33 -8.78 -8.41 -17.38
N LEU A 34 -7.94 -7.47 -17.84
CA LEU A 34 -6.50 -7.54 -17.64
C LEU A 34 -6.15 -7.43 -16.15
N ASN A 35 -6.84 -6.59 -15.40
CA ASN A 35 -6.61 -6.45 -13.96
C ASN A 35 -7.02 -7.72 -13.20
N SER A 36 -8.16 -8.34 -13.53
CA SER A 36 -8.62 -9.54 -12.84
C SER A 36 -7.77 -10.79 -13.14
N ASN A 37 -7.08 -10.83 -14.27
CA ASN A 37 -6.35 -12.03 -14.71
C ASN A 37 -4.82 -11.90 -14.69
N LEU A 38 -4.28 -10.68 -14.81
CA LEU A 38 -2.83 -10.46 -14.98
C LEU A 38 -2.20 -9.60 -13.88
N LYS A 39 -3.02 -8.97 -13.01
CA LYS A 39 -2.48 -8.21 -11.89
C LYS A 39 -1.75 -9.17 -10.94
N PRO A 40 -0.53 -8.85 -10.50
CA PRO A 40 0.11 -9.63 -9.46
C PRO A 40 -0.63 -9.49 -8.11
N ASP A 41 -0.66 -10.58 -7.35
CA ASP A 41 -1.06 -10.52 -5.93
C ASP A 41 -0.04 -9.77 -5.07
N TRP A 42 1.22 -9.73 -5.50
CA TRP A 42 2.31 -9.07 -4.81
C TRP A 42 3.38 -8.52 -5.75
N VAL A 43 4.08 -7.49 -5.29
CA VAL A 43 5.24 -6.89 -5.95
C VAL A 43 6.42 -6.81 -5.00
N GLU A 44 7.60 -6.60 -5.56
CA GLU A 44 8.80 -6.28 -4.78
C GLU A 44 9.08 -4.78 -4.94
N ILE A 45 9.18 -4.08 -3.82
CA ILE A 45 9.41 -2.64 -3.75
C ILE A 45 10.60 -2.44 -2.83
N GLU A 46 11.71 -1.99 -3.40
CA GLU A 46 12.92 -1.66 -2.64
C GLU A 46 13.45 -2.81 -1.78
N GLY A 47 13.30 -4.05 -2.26
CA GLY A 47 13.70 -5.27 -1.56
C GLY A 47 12.60 -5.88 -0.68
N GLU A 48 11.51 -5.14 -0.44
CA GLU A 48 10.38 -5.57 0.37
C GLU A 48 9.30 -6.23 -0.49
N LYS A 49 8.82 -7.40 -0.08
CA LYS A 49 7.71 -8.09 -0.74
C LYS A 49 6.38 -7.55 -0.22
N MET A 50 5.53 -7.07 -1.11
CA MET A 50 4.28 -6.40 -0.75
C MET A 50 3.09 -6.98 -1.50
N TYR A 51 2.16 -7.59 -0.78
CA TYR A 51 0.83 -7.94 -1.26
C TYR A 51 -0.01 -6.69 -1.46
N LEU A 52 -0.78 -6.69 -2.54
CA LEU A 52 -1.60 -5.55 -2.97
C LEU A 52 -3.06 -5.73 -2.55
N ASP A 53 -3.75 -4.62 -2.32
CA ASP A 53 -5.21 -4.59 -2.22
C ASP A 53 -5.86 -4.94 -3.57
N GLU A 54 -7.16 -5.23 -3.58
CA GLU A 54 -7.89 -5.69 -4.77
C GLU A 54 -7.86 -4.69 -5.92
N VAL A 55 -7.86 -3.39 -5.61
CA VAL A 55 -7.86 -2.33 -6.64
C VAL A 55 -6.47 -1.83 -6.97
N ASP A 56 -5.44 -2.24 -6.21
CA ASP A 56 -4.09 -1.66 -6.26
C ASP A 56 -4.17 -0.14 -6.18
N ALA A 57 -4.78 0.35 -5.09
CA ALA A 57 -5.11 1.77 -4.90
C ALA A 57 -3.88 2.68 -5.06
N LEU A 58 -2.70 2.18 -4.71
CA LEU A 58 -1.42 2.89 -4.81
C LEU A 58 -0.73 2.71 -6.17
N CYS A 59 -1.33 1.96 -7.12
CA CYS A 59 -0.78 1.66 -8.45
C CYS A 59 0.63 1.05 -8.39
N LEU A 60 0.93 0.30 -7.33
CA LEU A 60 2.25 -0.26 -7.05
C LEU A 60 2.62 -1.37 -8.03
N SER A 61 1.62 -2.10 -8.54
CA SER A 61 1.82 -3.09 -9.59
C SER A 61 2.40 -2.49 -10.87
N ILE A 62 2.27 -1.17 -11.06
CA ILE A 62 2.68 -0.46 -12.27
C ILE A 62 3.89 0.42 -12.01
N ASN A 63 3.78 1.30 -11.02
CA ASN A 63 4.75 2.34 -10.75
C ASN A 63 5.90 1.82 -9.88
N GLY A 64 5.64 0.83 -9.02
CA GLY A 64 6.60 0.31 -8.05
C GLY A 64 7.00 1.30 -6.96
N ILE A 65 6.51 2.54 -7.01
CA ILE A 65 6.76 3.59 -6.03
C ILE A 65 5.51 4.45 -5.93
N HIS A 66 5.14 4.81 -4.69
CA HIS A 66 4.07 5.75 -4.39
C HIS A 66 4.72 7.04 -3.87
N GLU A 67 4.16 8.19 -4.30
CA GLU A 67 4.65 9.55 -3.98
C GLU A 67 6.17 9.67 -3.85
N LYS A 68 6.88 9.55 -4.98
CA LYS A 68 8.35 9.51 -5.03
C LYS A 68 9.05 10.62 -4.21
N LEU A 69 8.49 11.83 -4.16
CA LEU A 69 9.07 12.93 -3.38
C LEU A 69 9.00 12.65 -1.88
N VAL A 70 7.85 12.20 -1.37
CA VAL A 70 7.64 11.84 0.04
C VAL A 70 8.49 10.63 0.42
N THR A 71 8.49 9.61 -0.44
CA THR A 71 9.35 8.41 -0.26
C THR A 71 10.83 8.79 -0.15
N ASN A 72 11.31 9.72 -0.98
CA ASN A 72 12.69 10.20 -0.89
C ASN A 72 12.96 11.04 0.35
N LEU A 73 11.98 11.79 0.85
CA LEU A 73 12.10 12.56 2.08
C LEU A 73 12.21 11.62 3.28
N ILE A 74 11.33 10.62 3.39
CA ILE A 74 11.37 9.59 4.44
C ILE A 74 12.75 8.96 4.56
N LYS A 75 13.37 8.58 3.43
CA LYS A 75 14.71 7.98 3.42
C LYS A 75 15.83 8.90 3.92
N LYS A 76 15.62 10.21 3.88
CA LYS A 76 16.59 11.20 4.36
C LYS A 76 16.41 11.50 5.84
N GLU A 77 15.18 11.53 6.31
CA GLU A 77 14.83 11.98 7.67
C GLU A 77 14.74 10.84 8.68
N ILE A 78 14.48 9.61 8.25
CA ILE A 78 14.38 8.46 9.16
C ILE A 78 15.73 7.77 9.29
N HIS A 79 16.14 7.54 10.53
CA HIS A 79 17.43 6.99 10.89
C HIS A 79 17.32 5.73 11.73
N SER A 80 18.41 4.94 11.74
CA SER A 80 18.49 3.75 12.57
C SER A 80 18.29 4.10 14.04
N GLY A 81 17.44 3.33 14.73
CA GLY A 81 17.11 3.53 16.13
C GLY A 81 15.89 4.42 16.38
N ASP A 82 15.34 5.06 15.36
CA ASP A 82 14.18 5.94 15.52
C ASP A 82 12.91 5.18 15.92
N VAL A 83 11.99 5.93 16.54
CA VAL A 83 10.62 5.49 16.80
C VAL A 83 9.67 6.25 15.88
N VAL A 84 8.96 5.53 15.03
CA VAL A 84 8.04 6.09 14.02
C VAL A 84 6.60 5.72 14.35
N LEU A 85 5.70 6.70 14.23
CA LEU A 85 4.25 6.48 14.25
C LEU A 85 3.71 6.60 12.82
N ASP A 86 3.17 5.51 12.29
CA ASP A 86 2.55 5.47 10.96
C ASP A 86 1.03 5.46 11.14
N ILE A 87 0.40 6.62 10.94
CA ILE A 87 -1.03 6.83 11.20
C ILE A 87 -1.80 6.74 9.88
N GLY A 88 -2.66 5.70 9.76
CA GLY A 88 -3.29 5.36 8.49
C GLY A 88 -2.36 4.53 7.61
N ALA A 89 -1.77 3.49 8.20
CA ALA A 89 -0.76 2.65 7.56
C ALA A 89 -1.27 1.92 6.30
N HIS A 90 -2.59 1.84 6.08
CA HIS A 90 -3.22 1.19 4.94
C HIS A 90 -2.69 -0.24 4.77
N ILE A 91 -2.17 -0.61 3.60
CA ILE A 91 -1.55 -1.92 3.35
C ILE A 91 -0.04 -1.98 3.67
N GLY A 92 0.53 -0.93 4.27
CA GLY A 92 1.89 -0.92 4.81
C GLY A 92 2.98 -0.39 3.89
N TYR A 93 2.66 0.42 2.88
CA TYR A 93 3.67 0.94 1.94
C TYR A 93 4.80 1.71 2.64
N TYR A 94 4.44 2.64 3.52
CA TYR A 94 5.42 3.39 4.31
C TYR A 94 5.89 2.60 5.53
N THR A 95 5.02 1.83 6.18
CA THR A 95 5.39 0.98 7.32
C THR A 95 6.61 0.10 7.03
N LEU A 96 6.65 -0.57 5.87
CA LEU A 96 7.79 -1.43 5.50
C LEU A 96 9.08 -0.64 5.31
N GLN A 97 9.00 0.55 4.71
CA GLN A 97 10.15 1.42 4.53
C GLN A 97 10.67 1.93 5.87
N PHE A 98 9.78 2.36 6.76
CA PHE A 98 10.15 2.75 8.12
C PHE A 98 10.81 1.58 8.85
N ALA A 99 10.22 0.39 8.80
CA ALA A 99 10.75 -0.79 9.48
C ALA A 99 12.17 -1.12 9.01
N ASN A 100 12.44 -1.04 7.70
CA ASN A 100 13.78 -1.24 7.17
C ASN A 100 14.76 -0.12 7.60
N LEU A 101 14.34 1.15 7.53
CA LEU A 101 15.20 2.31 7.84
C LEU A 101 15.57 2.42 9.32
N VAL A 102 14.61 2.22 10.23
CA VAL A 102 14.87 2.31 11.67
C VAL A 102 15.69 1.12 12.19
N GLY A 103 15.73 0.02 11.42
CA GLY A 103 16.49 -1.18 11.76
C GLY A 103 16.02 -1.88 13.05
N SER A 104 16.79 -2.85 13.51
CA SER A 104 16.44 -3.71 14.66
C SER A 104 16.43 -2.99 16.01
N THR A 105 17.04 -1.80 16.09
CA THR A 105 17.12 -0.99 17.32
C THR A 105 16.00 0.05 17.42
N GLY A 106 15.33 0.34 16.31
CA GLY A 106 14.19 1.25 16.26
C GLY A 106 12.85 0.53 16.38
N LYS A 107 11.76 1.31 16.27
CA LYS A 107 10.40 0.78 16.37
C LYS A 107 9.45 1.53 15.44
N VAL A 108 8.51 0.81 14.84
CA VAL A 108 7.39 1.41 14.09
C VAL A 108 6.08 1.02 14.75
N TYR A 109 5.21 1.98 15.03
CA TYR A 109 3.84 1.74 15.47
C TYR A 109 2.89 2.09 14.33
N ALA A 110 2.30 1.07 13.71
CA ALA A 110 1.45 1.23 12.53
C ALA A 110 -0.02 1.11 12.93
N PHE A 111 -0.76 2.19 12.73
CA PHE A 111 -2.18 2.29 13.02
C PHE A 111 -2.99 2.19 11.73
N GLU A 112 -3.84 1.18 11.62
CA GLU A 112 -4.77 1.03 10.50
C GLU A 112 -6.12 0.52 10.99
N PRO A 113 -7.19 1.32 10.90
CA PRO A 113 -8.49 0.92 11.44
C PRO A 113 -9.29 -0.02 10.53
N GLU A 114 -9.13 0.04 9.20
CA GLU A 114 -9.93 -0.77 8.28
C GLU A 114 -9.49 -2.24 8.34
N PRO A 115 -10.37 -3.19 8.69
CA PRO A 115 -9.98 -4.59 8.86
C PRO A 115 -9.31 -5.23 7.64
N LYS A 116 -9.76 -4.90 6.42
CA LYS A 116 -9.18 -5.46 5.20
C LYS A 116 -7.75 -4.99 4.96
N ASN A 117 -7.50 -3.69 5.16
CA ASN A 117 -6.17 -3.11 5.01
C ASN A 117 -5.25 -3.60 6.12
N PHE A 118 -5.76 -3.68 7.36
CA PHE A 118 -5.01 -4.18 8.50
C PHE A 118 -4.51 -5.62 8.31
N GLU A 119 -5.34 -6.51 7.75
CA GLU A 119 -4.90 -7.88 7.45
C GLU A 119 -3.83 -7.93 6.34
N LEU A 120 -3.91 -7.06 5.33
CA LEU A 120 -2.87 -6.93 4.32
C LEU A 120 -1.57 -6.35 4.88
N LEU A 121 -1.67 -5.30 5.71
CA LEU A 121 -0.54 -4.72 6.44
C LEU A 121 0.16 -5.79 7.28
N LYS A 122 -0.59 -6.56 8.07
CA LYS A 122 -0.07 -7.66 8.88
C LYS A 122 0.66 -8.69 8.04
N LYS A 123 0.04 -9.12 6.93
CA LYS A 123 0.66 -10.07 5.99
C LYS A 123 1.96 -9.52 5.40
N ASN A 124 1.98 -8.24 5.05
CA ASN A 124 3.13 -7.56 4.47
C ASN A 124 4.28 -7.39 5.46
N VAL A 125 4.00 -7.08 6.72
CA VAL A 125 5.01 -7.05 7.79
C VAL A 125 5.58 -8.45 8.04
N GLN A 126 4.70 -9.47 8.14
CA GLN A 126 5.11 -10.85 8.43
C GLN A 126 5.97 -11.47 7.34
N ILE A 127 5.63 -11.28 6.05
CA ILE A 127 6.37 -11.90 4.95
C ILE A 127 7.81 -11.36 4.82
N ASN A 128 8.04 -10.12 5.27
CA ASN A 128 9.36 -9.48 5.31
C ASN A 128 10.09 -9.63 6.64
N LYS A 129 9.47 -10.29 7.63
CA LYS A 129 10.07 -10.58 8.95
C LYS A 129 10.48 -9.31 9.73
N HIS A 130 9.66 -8.27 9.64
CA HIS A 130 9.89 -7.04 10.42
C HIS A 130 9.38 -7.21 11.85
N ASP A 131 10.27 -7.62 12.76
CA ASP A 131 9.98 -7.80 14.19
C ASP A 131 9.95 -6.48 14.99
N ASN A 132 10.41 -5.39 14.35
CA ASN A 132 10.43 -4.04 14.91
C ASN A 132 9.11 -3.26 14.69
N VAL A 133 8.08 -3.87 14.09
CA VAL A 133 6.78 -3.24 13.85
C VAL A 133 5.74 -3.69 14.90
N VAL A 134 5.02 -2.73 15.48
CA VAL A 134 3.82 -2.96 16.30
C VAL A 134 2.59 -2.60 15.47
N LEU A 135 1.71 -3.57 15.26
CA LEU A 135 0.49 -3.41 14.50
C LEU A 135 -0.69 -3.07 15.43
N ILE A 136 -1.39 -1.98 15.14
CA ILE A 136 -2.49 -1.47 15.98
C ILE A 136 -3.73 -1.23 15.12
N GLN A 137 -4.76 -2.06 15.28
CA GLN A 137 -6.02 -1.90 14.57
C GLN A 137 -6.93 -0.88 15.28
N LYS A 138 -6.54 0.39 15.26
CA LYS A 138 -7.29 1.49 15.92
C LYS A 138 -7.19 2.79 15.13
N ILE A 139 -8.17 3.64 15.34
CA ILE A 139 -8.19 5.04 14.91
C ILE A 139 -7.41 5.87 15.93
N VAL A 140 -6.67 6.87 15.45
CA VAL A 140 -6.02 7.87 16.31
C VAL A 140 -6.89 9.11 16.38
N SER A 141 -7.18 9.56 17.61
CA SER A 141 -8.01 10.73 17.93
C SER A 141 -7.46 11.42 19.18
N ASP A 142 -7.85 12.67 19.39
CA ASP A 142 -7.67 13.43 20.62
C ASP A 142 -8.46 12.88 21.82
N LYS A 143 -9.39 11.94 21.58
CA LYS A 143 -10.24 11.32 22.61
C LYS A 143 -10.15 9.80 22.56
N VAL A 144 -10.29 9.18 23.74
CA VAL A 144 -10.44 7.74 23.88
C VAL A 144 -11.92 7.39 23.84
N GLY A 145 -12.31 6.45 22.98
CA GLY A 145 -13.68 5.99 22.88
C GLY A 145 -13.92 4.98 21.77
N ILE A 146 -15.17 4.57 21.63
CA ILE A 146 -15.67 3.79 20.50
C ILE A 146 -16.44 4.75 19.60
N VAL A 147 -16.17 4.66 18.31
CA VAL A 147 -16.84 5.46 17.27
C VAL A 147 -17.30 4.54 16.15
N GLU A 148 -18.36 4.93 15.46
CA GLU A 148 -18.74 4.27 14.21
C GLU A 148 -17.73 4.65 13.13
N PHE A 149 -17.21 3.66 12.43
CA PHE A 149 -16.25 3.88 11.35
C PHE A 149 -16.92 3.62 10.01
N PHE A 150 -17.15 4.69 9.25
CA PHE A 150 -17.77 4.62 7.94
C PHE A 150 -16.72 4.33 6.88
N ILE A 151 -16.80 3.14 6.28
CA ILE A 151 -15.95 2.72 5.17
C ILE A 151 -16.62 3.13 3.85
N SER A 152 -15.93 3.95 3.07
CA SER A 152 -16.37 4.32 1.72
C SER A 152 -16.31 3.12 0.78
N LYS A 153 -17.31 3.02 -0.09
CA LYS A 153 -17.39 1.94 -1.10
C LYS A 153 -16.44 2.16 -2.28
N PHE A 154 -15.83 3.35 -2.40
CA PHE A 154 -15.11 3.77 -3.61
C PHE A 154 -13.61 3.95 -3.39
N ASP A 155 -13.20 4.48 -2.23
CA ASP A 155 -11.81 4.71 -1.88
C ASP A 155 -11.64 4.84 -0.35
N SER A 156 -10.41 4.67 0.14
CA SER A 156 -10.09 4.80 1.56
C SER A 156 -10.04 6.26 2.06
N ILE A 157 -10.05 7.23 1.13
CA ILE A 157 -9.97 8.68 1.43
C ILE A 157 -11.32 9.17 1.97
N GLY A 158 -12.43 8.59 1.50
CA GLY A 158 -13.78 8.93 1.94
C GLY A 158 -14.20 8.37 3.30
N ASN A 159 -13.31 7.68 4.03
CA ASN A 159 -13.63 7.10 5.33
C ASN A 159 -13.87 8.20 6.38
N LYS A 160 -14.89 8.02 7.23
CA LYS A 160 -15.29 9.03 8.23
C LYS A 160 -15.57 8.40 9.59
N LEU A 161 -15.40 9.23 10.63
CA LEU A 161 -15.86 8.98 12.00
C LEU A 161 -17.29 9.50 12.19
#